data_AF-A0A522TCY6-F1
#
_entry.id   AF-A0A522TCY6-F1
#
_cell.length_a   1.000
_cell.length_b   1.000
_cell.length_c   1.000
_cell.angle_alpha   90.00
_cell.angle_beta   90.00
_cell.angle_gamma   90.00
#
_symmetry.space_group_name_H-M   'P 1'
#
loop_
_entity.id
_entity.type
_entity.pdbx_description
1 polymer ?
#
loop_
_entity_poly.entity_id
_entity_poly.type
_entity_poly.pdbx_seq_one_letter_code
_entity_poly.pdbx_strand_id
1 'polypeptide(L)'
;MKAIHALTVSVLLCSFAASAGAQSQQRPAAAPAAKAALATPSSIREEHAHLRQDLNEAIGSGGQTAVRARAVAAVLLPHFKAEEAYAMPPLGLLQALAEGQTLSREQRHKAMAMAQQLQAHYPQMLQEHRQIHTRLEALAAVARQEHKPAATAFANSLMLHAQNEEQVLYPATILIGKFLALRQPGGK
;
A
#
# COMPACT_ATOMS: atom_id res chain seq x y z
N MET A 1 -72.30 -44.28 -14.35
CA MET A 1 -71.27 -45.17 -13.76
C MET A 1 -69.98 -45.00 -14.53
N LYS A 2 -68.92 -44.48 -13.88
CA LYS A 2 -67.49 -44.67 -14.20
C LYS A 2 -66.70 -43.97 -13.09
N ALA A 3 -66.08 -44.77 -12.23
CA ALA A 3 -65.30 -44.34 -11.07
C ALA A 3 -63.89 -43.94 -11.51
N ILE A 4 -63.43 -42.78 -11.04
CA ILE A 4 -62.08 -42.25 -11.25
C ILE A 4 -61.19 -42.87 -10.17
N HIS A 5 -60.19 -43.64 -10.58
CA HIS A 5 -59.17 -44.19 -9.69
C HIS A 5 -58.14 -43.10 -9.38
N ALA A 6 -58.03 -42.73 -8.11
CA ALA A 6 -56.99 -41.85 -7.61
C ALA A 6 -55.68 -42.63 -7.45
N LEU A 7 -54.64 -42.18 -8.16
CA LEU A 7 -53.28 -42.71 -8.06
C LEU A 7 -52.60 -42.07 -6.83
N THR A 8 -52.35 -42.86 -5.80
CA THR A 8 -51.60 -42.46 -4.61
C THR A 8 -50.11 -42.43 -4.92
N VAL A 9 -49.50 -41.24 -4.88
CA VAL A 9 -48.04 -41.06 -4.94
C VAL A 9 -47.48 -41.25 -3.53
N SER A 10 -46.75 -42.35 -3.34
CA SER A 10 -46.04 -42.64 -2.10
C SER A 10 -44.70 -41.88 -2.09
N VAL A 11 -44.62 -40.79 -1.32
CA VAL A 11 -43.38 -40.04 -1.11
C VAL A 11 -42.52 -40.78 -0.09
N LEU A 12 -41.39 -41.32 -0.55
CA LEU A 12 -40.36 -41.91 0.29
C LEU A 12 -39.59 -40.77 0.97
N LEU A 13 -39.84 -40.52 2.27
CA LEU A 13 -38.99 -39.63 3.07
C LEU A 13 -37.65 -40.30 3.34
N CYS A 14 -36.59 -39.87 2.65
CA CYS A 14 -35.22 -40.13 3.06
C CYS A 14 -34.85 -39.20 4.22
N SER A 15 -34.79 -39.75 5.42
CA SER A 15 -34.28 -39.08 6.62
C SER A 15 -32.76 -38.92 6.52
N PHE A 16 -32.26 -37.72 6.20
CA PHE A 16 -30.86 -37.39 6.39
C PHE A 16 -30.61 -37.06 7.87
N ALA A 17 -30.05 -38.02 8.61
CA ALA A 17 -29.42 -37.74 9.89
C ALA A 17 -28.06 -37.08 9.63
N ALA A 18 -28.03 -35.75 9.54
CA ALA A 18 -26.78 -35.00 9.50
C ALA A 18 -26.16 -35.00 10.90
N SER A 19 -25.11 -35.79 11.07
CA SER A 19 -24.23 -35.78 12.23
C SER A 19 -23.70 -34.37 12.46
N ALA A 20 -24.03 -33.79 13.62
CA ALA A 20 -23.38 -32.59 14.15
C ALA A 20 -21.93 -32.92 14.56
N GLY A 21 -21.08 -33.12 13.56
CA GLY A 21 -19.63 -33.08 13.75
C GLY A 21 -19.22 -31.63 13.90
N ALA A 22 -18.90 -31.21 15.11
CA ALA A 22 -18.24 -29.95 15.40
C ALA A 22 -16.83 -29.97 14.78
N GLN A 23 -16.75 -29.71 13.47
CA GLN A 23 -15.51 -29.30 12.85
C GLN A 23 -15.26 -27.86 13.30
N SER A 24 -14.43 -27.71 14.32
CA SER A 24 -13.77 -26.43 14.59
C SER A 24 -13.00 -26.05 13.34
N GLN A 25 -13.57 -25.20 12.50
CA GLN A 25 -12.78 -24.46 11.53
C GLN A 25 -11.81 -23.62 12.36
N GLN A 26 -10.59 -24.12 12.50
CA GLN A 26 -9.47 -23.33 12.96
C GLN A 26 -9.37 -22.13 12.03
N ARG A 27 -9.91 -20.99 12.47
CA ARG A 27 -9.54 -19.69 11.93
C ARG A 27 -8.02 -19.70 11.79
N PRO A 28 -7.45 -19.37 10.62
CA PRO A 28 -6.01 -19.17 10.55
C PRO A 28 -5.65 -18.20 11.67
N ALA A 29 -4.67 -18.60 12.49
CA ALA A 29 -4.21 -17.77 13.60
C ALA A 29 -3.92 -16.38 13.04
N ALA A 30 -4.51 -15.35 13.64
CA ALA A 30 -4.16 -13.97 13.32
C ALA A 30 -2.64 -13.88 13.39
N ALA A 31 -2.03 -13.35 12.32
CA ALA A 31 -0.60 -13.09 12.32
C ALA A 31 -0.25 -12.36 13.62
N PRO A 32 0.82 -12.76 14.32
CA PRO A 32 1.16 -12.16 15.61
C PRO A 32 1.21 -10.64 15.43
N ALA A 33 0.48 -9.91 16.28
CA ALA A 33 0.38 -8.46 16.22
C ALA A 33 1.80 -7.88 16.12
N ALA A 34 2.11 -7.24 15.00
CA ALA A 34 3.43 -6.70 14.76
C ALA A 34 3.69 -5.63 15.83
N LYS A 35 4.80 -5.79 16.57
CA LYS A 35 5.20 -4.82 17.60
C LYS A 35 5.30 -3.43 16.96
N ALA A 36 4.62 -2.45 17.56
CA ALA A 36 4.61 -1.06 17.10
C ALA A 36 6.05 -0.55 16.85
N ALA A 37 6.37 -0.24 15.60
CA ALA A 37 7.70 0.21 15.20
C ALA A 37 7.59 1.44 14.30
N LEU A 38 8.46 2.43 14.56
CA LEU A 38 8.69 3.54 13.65
C LEU A 38 9.59 3.06 12.50
N ALA A 39 8.99 2.33 11.57
CA ALA A 39 9.66 1.76 10.43
C ALA A 39 8.67 1.67 9.28
N THR A 40 9.17 1.81 8.05
CA THR A 40 8.35 1.63 6.85
C THR A 40 7.72 0.22 6.86
N PRO A 41 6.38 0.11 6.74
CA PRO A 41 5.71 -1.18 6.61
C PRO A 41 6.34 -2.06 5.54
N SER A 42 6.43 -3.37 5.78
CA SER A 42 7.10 -4.30 4.86
C SER A 42 6.50 -4.25 3.46
N SER A 43 5.18 -4.17 3.32
CA SER A 43 4.51 -4.05 2.02
C SER A 43 5.04 -2.88 1.19
N ILE A 44 5.23 -1.71 1.81
CA ILE A 44 5.73 -0.50 1.14
C ILE A 44 7.23 -0.65 0.85
N ARG A 45 8.00 -1.21 1.80
CA ARG A 45 9.44 -1.42 1.59
C ARG A 45 9.73 -2.37 0.43
N GLU A 46 8.99 -3.47 0.32
CA GLU A 46 9.13 -4.43 -0.79
C GLU A 46 8.69 -3.79 -2.12
N GLU A 47 7.61 -2.99 -2.12
CA GLU A 47 7.20 -2.22 -3.31
C GLU A 47 8.32 -1.27 -3.79
N HIS A 48 8.90 -0.46 -2.90
CA HIS A 48 10.02 0.42 -3.26
C HIS A 48 11.25 -0.36 -3.76
N ALA A 49 11.52 -1.54 -3.19
CA ALA A 49 12.60 -2.41 -3.67
C ALA A 49 12.35 -2.89 -5.11
N HIS A 50 11.14 -3.33 -5.43
CA HIS A 50 10.76 -3.70 -6.79
C HIS A 50 10.83 -2.51 -7.75
N LEU A 51 10.30 -1.34 -7.37
CA LEU A 51 10.36 -0.14 -8.22
C LEU A 51 11.80 0.30 -8.52
N ARG A 52 12.72 0.14 -7.55
CA ARG A 52 14.15 0.38 -7.79
C ARG A 52 14.77 -0.65 -8.73
N GLN A 53 14.39 -1.91 -8.62
CA GLN A 53 14.86 -2.95 -9.53
C GLN A 53 14.39 -2.66 -10.96
N ASP A 54 13.10 -2.41 -11.15
CA ASP A 54 12.52 -2.10 -12.45
C ASP A 54 13.16 -0.85 -13.09
N LEU A 55 13.45 0.18 -12.30
CA LEU A 55 14.18 1.35 -12.75
C LEU A 55 15.58 1.00 -13.26
N ASN A 56 16.31 0.14 -12.53
CA ASN A 56 17.64 -0.31 -12.93
C ASN A 56 17.59 -1.11 -14.23
N GLU A 57 16.59 -1.98 -14.40
CA GLU A 57 16.36 -2.72 -15.65
C GLU A 57 16.06 -1.77 -16.81
N ALA A 58 15.20 -0.75 -16.60
CA ALA A 58 14.90 0.26 -17.60
C ALA A 58 16.14 1.07 -18.01
N ILE A 59 17.02 1.42 -17.05
CA ILE A 59 18.32 2.06 -17.30
C ILE A 59 19.25 1.14 -18.11
N GLY A 60 19.24 -0.17 -17.82
CA GLY A 60 20.04 -1.18 -18.50
C GLY A 60 19.55 -1.55 -19.90
N SER A 61 18.32 -1.16 -20.27
CA SER A 61 17.68 -1.58 -21.53
C SER A 61 18.28 -0.99 -22.82
N GLY A 62 19.26 -0.09 -22.72
CA GLY A 62 19.83 0.63 -23.86
C GLY A 62 18.86 1.58 -24.57
N GLY A 63 19.27 2.15 -25.70
CA GLY A 63 18.44 3.04 -26.52
C GLY A 63 17.96 4.30 -25.79
N GLN A 64 16.91 4.91 -26.33
CA GLN A 64 16.26 6.09 -25.77
C GLN A 64 15.50 5.76 -24.48
N THR A 65 15.02 4.53 -24.31
CA THR A 65 14.40 4.08 -23.05
C THR A 65 15.37 4.26 -21.87
N ALA A 66 16.63 3.82 -22.01
CA ALA A 66 17.64 4.01 -20.98
C ALA A 66 17.93 5.49 -20.69
N VAL A 67 17.92 6.35 -21.71
CA VAL A 67 18.09 7.80 -21.54
C VAL A 67 16.94 8.39 -20.71
N ARG A 68 15.69 8.02 -21.01
CA ARG A 68 14.52 8.49 -20.25
C ARG A 68 14.48 7.91 -18.83
N ALA A 69 14.86 6.65 -18.66
CA ALA A 69 14.93 6.01 -17.34
C ALA A 69 15.97 6.70 -16.42
N ARG A 70 17.14 7.07 -16.95
CA ARG A 70 18.11 7.89 -16.19
C ARG A 70 17.56 9.25 -15.80
N ALA A 71 16.76 9.87 -16.68
CA ALA A 71 16.10 11.13 -16.36
C ALA A 71 15.05 10.96 -15.24
N VAL A 72 14.31 9.85 -15.20
CA VAL A 72 13.43 9.51 -14.07
C VAL A 72 14.26 9.32 -12.80
N ALA A 73 15.33 8.53 -12.83
CA ALA A 73 16.18 8.23 -11.67
C ALA A 73 16.74 9.49 -10.99
N ALA A 74 17.12 10.49 -11.79
CA ALA A 74 17.68 11.74 -11.30
C ALA A 74 16.73 12.53 -10.37
N VAL A 75 15.42 12.36 -10.51
CA VAL A 75 14.42 12.98 -9.61
C VAL A 75 13.83 12.00 -8.61
N LEU A 76 13.68 10.73 -8.99
CA LEU A 76 13.03 9.72 -8.16
C LEU A 76 13.88 9.28 -6.97
N LEU A 77 15.19 9.07 -7.16
CA LEU A 77 16.03 8.52 -6.08
C LEU A 77 16.17 9.48 -4.89
N PRO A 78 16.38 10.80 -5.09
CA PRO A 78 16.30 11.76 -3.99
C PRO A 78 14.92 11.80 -3.33
N HIS A 79 13.85 11.67 -4.11
CA HIS A 79 12.48 11.64 -3.61
C HIS A 79 12.23 10.44 -2.68
N PHE A 80 12.54 9.21 -3.12
CA PHE A 80 12.45 8.01 -2.30
C PHE A 80 13.24 8.13 -0.99
N LYS A 81 14.43 8.74 -1.03
CA LYS A 81 15.23 8.97 0.18
C LYS A 81 14.49 9.86 1.19
N ALA A 82 13.79 10.90 0.72
CA ALA A 82 13.00 11.76 1.58
C ALA A 82 11.84 10.98 2.21
N GLU A 83 11.13 10.19 1.42
CA GLU A 83 10.01 9.38 1.89
C GLU A 83 10.41 8.35 2.96
N GLU A 84 11.49 7.62 2.69
CA GLU A 84 12.03 6.63 3.61
C GLU A 84 12.56 7.26 4.90
N ALA A 85 12.99 8.52 4.85
CA ALA A 85 13.48 9.23 6.03
C ALA A 85 12.37 9.70 6.96
N TYR A 86 11.20 10.11 6.43
CA TYR A 86 10.17 10.72 7.28
C TYR A 86 8.71 10.51 6.86
N ALA A 87 8.40 10.20 5.59
CA ALA A 87 7.02 10.02 5.16
C ALA A 87 6.47 8.64 5.52
N MET A 88 7.25 7.59 5.31
CA MET A 88 6.80 6.20 5.46
C MET A 88 6.99 5.58 6.85
N PRO A 89 8.04 5.90 7.63
CA PRO A 89 8.24 5.28 8.93
C PRO A 89 7.07 5.41 9.93
N PRO A 90 6.34 6.55 10.00
CA PRO A 90 5.16 6.66 10.87
C PRO A 90 4.05 5.65 10.56
N LEU A 91 3.92 5.19 9.32
CA LEU A 91 2.89 4.23 8.90
C LEU A 91 3.03 2.88 9.61
N GLY A 92 4.23 2.52 10.07
CA GLY A 92 4.47 1.31 10.88
C GLY A 92 3.75 1.31 12.24
N LEU A 93 3.20 2.46 12.67
CA LEU A 93 2.42 2.59 13.88
C LEU A 93 0.91 2.33 13.68
N LEU A 94 0.41 2.28 12.43
CA LEU A 94 -1.03 2.27 12.14
C LEU A 94 -1.78 1.10 12.82
N GLN A 95 -1.26 -0.12 12.74
CA GLN A 95 -1.90 -1.30 13.35
C GLN A 95 -1.99 -1.15 14.87
N ALA A 96 -0.87 -0.82 15.51
CA ALA A 96 -0.82 -0.62 16.95
C ALA A 96 -1.75 0.50 17.43
N LEU A 97 -1.83 1.61 16.68
CA LEU A 97 -2.75 2.71 16.97
C LEU A 97 -4.22 2.29 16.81
N ALA A 98 -4.54 1.51 15.77
CA ALA A 98 -5.88 0.98 15.54
C ALA A 98 -6.33 0.01 16.65
N GLU A 99 -5.39 -0.76 17.20
CA GLU A 99 -5.62 -1.68 18.33
C GLU A 99 -5.61 -0.98 19.70
N GLY A 100 -5.38 0.34 19.74
CA GLY A 100 -5.33 1.11 21.00
C GLY A 100 -4.07 0.84 21.85
N GLN A 101 -3.01 0.30 21.26
CA GLN A 101 -1.74 0.06 21.96
C GLN A 101 -1.13 1.39 22.42
N THR A 102 -0.52 1.37 23.61
CA THR A 102 0.19 2.54 24.12
C THR A 102 1.59 2.62 23.53
N LEU A 103 1.86 3.71 22.79
CA LEU A 103 3.20 4.01 22.30
C LEU A 103 4.05 4.65 23.40
N SER A 104 5.37 4.44 23.38
CA SER A 104 6.30 5.15 24.27
C SER A 104 6.30 6.66 23.99
N ARG A 105 6.72 7.47 24.96
CA ARG A 105 6.83 8.93 24.79
C ARG A 105 7.76 9.29 23.62
N GLU A 106 8.87 8.57 23.49
CA GLU A 106 9.84 8.74 22.41
C GLU A 106 9.23 8.42 21.04
N GLN A 107 8.52 7.29 20.91
CA GLN A 107 7.83 6.91 19.68
C GLN A 107 6.82 7.98 19.27
N ARG A 108 6.00 8.48 20.21
CA ARG A 108 5.03 9.54 19.91
C ARG A 108 5.72 10.81 19.42
N HIS A 109 6.76 11.26 20.11
CA HIS A 109 7.47 12.48 19.76
C HIS A 109 8.14 12.39 18.38
N LYS A 110 8.83 11.27 18.10
CA LYS A 110 9.46 11.02 16.79
C LYS A 110 8.43 10.95 15.67
N ALA A 111 7.32 10.22 15.86
CA ALA A 111 6.25 10.12 14.87
C ALA A 111 5.65 11.49 14.54
N MET A 112 5.40 12.32 15.57
CA MET A 112 4.89 13.67 15.41
C MET A 112 5.87 14.56 14.65
N ALA A 113 7.17 14.52 14.97
CA ALA A 113 8.19 15.29 14.27
C ALA A 113 8.30 14.91 12.79
N MET A 114 8.29 13.61 12.47
CA MET A 114 8.28 13.10 11.09
C MET A 114 7.02 13.55 10.33
N ALA A 115 5.84 13.46 10.95
CA ALA A 115 4.59 13.89 10.35
C ALA A 115 4.55 15.41 10.11
N GLN A 116 5.08 16.22 11.03
CA GLN A 116 5.22 17.67 10.86
C GLN A 116 6.18 18.01 9.73
N GLN A 117 7.30 17.30 9.61
CA GLN A 117 8.24 17.47 8.51
C GLN A 117 7.59 17.13 7.17
N LEU A 118 6.84 16.01 7.09
CA LEU A 118 6.05 15.69 5.90
C LEU A 118 5.05 16.79 5.58
N GLN A 119 4.31 17.28 6.58
CA GLN A 119 3.33 18.33 6.37
C GLN A 119 3.96 19.64 5.86
N ALA A 120 5.14 20.00 6.35
CA ALA A 120 5.87 21.19 5.90
C ALA A 120 6.38 21.04 4.46
N HIS A 121 6.84 19.86 4.06
CA HIS A 121 7.33 19.58 2.71
C HIS A 121 6.24 19.11 1.74
N TYR A 122 5.00 18.92 2.19
CA TYR A 122 3.93 18.33 1.39
C TYR A 122 3.73 19.01 0.02
N PRO A 123 3.71 20.36 -0.09
CA PRO A 123 3.60 21.01 -1.41
C PRO A 123 4.76 20.69 -2.35
N GLN A 124 5.98 20.54 -1.80
CA GLN A 124 7.17 20.16 -2.56
C GLN A 124 7.08 18.70 -3.02
N MET A 125 6.70 17.77 -2.15
CA MET A 125 6.53 16.35 -2.50
C MET A 125 5.55 16.19 -3.67
N LEU A 126 4.41 16.90 -3.63
CA LEU A 126 3.43 16.92 -4.73
C LEU A 126 3.99 17.54 -6.01
N GLN A 127 4.87 18.54 -5.90
CA GLN A 127 5.53 19.12 -7.06
C GLN A 127 6.53 18.14 -7.69
N GLU A 128 7.28 17.41 -6.87
CA GLU A 128 8.20 16.37 -7.30
C GLU A 128 7.45 15.24 -8.02
N HIS A 129 6.29 14.80 -7.50
CA HIS A 129 5.42 13.84 -8.18
C HIS A 129 4.99 14.29 -9.57
N ARG A 130 4.59 15.57 -9.75
CA ARG A 130 4.25 16.09 -11.10
C ARG A 130 5.44 16.01 -12.06
N GLN A 131 6.65 16.28 -11.58
CA GLN A 131 7.87 16.18 -12.39
C GLN A 131 8.21 14.72 -12.72
N ILE A 132 8.08 13.82 -11.75
CA ILE A 132 8.27 12.38 -11.92
C ILE A 132 7.25 11.85 -12.94
N HIS A 133 5.97 12.17 -12.79
CA HIS A 133 4.90 11.75 -13.71
C HIS A 133 5.20 12.15 -15.16
N THR A 134 5.54 13.42 -15.39
CA THR A 134 5.90 13.93 -16.73
C THR A 134 7.05 13.12 -17.35
N ARG A 135 8.06 12.75 -16.54
CA ARG A 135 9.20 11.94 -17.02
C ARG A 135 8.82 10.48 -17.27
N LEU A 136 7.90 9.93 -16.48
CA LEU A 136 7.38 8.58 -16.66
C LEU A 136 6.52 8.45 -17.91
N GLU A 137 5.69 9.45 -18.23
CA GLU A 137 4.96 9.50 -19.50
C GLU A 137 5.92 9.48 -20.70
N ALA A 138 6.99 10.29 -20.64
CA ALA A 138 8.02 10.31 -21.67
C ALA A 138 8.79 8.98 -21.78
N LEU A 139 9.09 8.34 -20.64
CA LEU A 139 9.68 7.00 -20.60
C LEU A 139 8.77 5.97 -21.25
N ALA A 140 7.49 5.93 -20.85
CA ALA A 140 6.51 4.99 -21.38
C ALA A 140 6.29 5.16 -22.89
N ALA A 141 6.24 6.40 -23.39
CA ALA A 141 6.10 6.68 -24.82
C ALA A 141 7.27 6.11 -25.63
N VAL A 142 8.50 6.36 -25.19
CA VAL A 142 9.71 5.84 -25.86
C VAL A 142 9.83 4.33 -25.73
N ALA A 143 9.54 3.77 -24.55
CA ALA A 143 9.57 2.33 -24.32
C ALA A 143 8.60 1.58 -25.26
N ARG A 144 7.42 2.15 -25.52
CA ARG A 144 6.47 1.59 -26.51
C ARG A 144 7.03 1.63 -27.93
N GLN A 145 7.67 2.73 -28.33
CA GLN A 145 8.30 2.86 -29.65
C GLN A 145 9.47 1.87 -29.84
N GLU A 146 10.23 1.59 -28.78
CA GLU A 146 11.33 0.63 -28.79
C GLU A 146 10.91 -0.81 -28.47
N HIS A 147 9.60 -1.10 -28.39
CA HIS A 147 9.06 -2.43 -28.06
C HIS A 147 9.59 -3.01 -26.73
N LYS A 148 9.69 -2.17 -25.70
CA LYS A 148 10.13 -2.52 -24.34
C LYS A 148 8.95 -2.51 -23.37
N PRO A 149 8.13 -3.59 -23.34
CA PRO A 149 6.91 -3.63 -22.52
C PRO A 149 7.21 -3.54 -21.01
N ALA A 150 8.32 -4.11 -20.53
CA ALA A 150 8.70 -4.04 -19.11
C ALA A 150 8.90 -2.60 -18.63
N ALA A 151 9.62 -1.76 -19.39
CA ALA A 151 9.81 -0.35 -19.06
C ALA A 151 8.50 0.47 -19.12
N THR A 152 7.57 0.08 -20.00
CA THR A 152 6.23 0.68 -20.05
C THR A 152 5.42 0.31 -18.80
N ALA A 153 5.45 -0.96 -18.39
CA ALA A 153 4.77 -1.45 -17.20
C ALA A 153 5.31 -0.80 -15.93
N PHE A 154 6.64 -0.71 -15.79
CA PHE A 154 7.32 0.02 -14.72
C PHE A 154 6.81 1.46 -14.61
N ALA A 155 6.83 2.20 -15.73
CA ALA A 155 6.40 3.60 -15.73
C ALA A 155 4.95 3.75 -15.25
N ASN A 156 4.05 2.89 -15.70
CA ASN A 156 2.65 2.88 -15.27
C ASN A 156 2.50 2.52 -13.78
N SER A 157 3.25 1.52 -13.32
CA SER A 157 3.22 1.09 -11.91
C SER A 157 3.69 2.21 -10.98
N LEU A 158 4.76 2.92 -11.36
CA LEU A 158 5.29 4.01 -10.54
C LEU A 158 4.36 5.23 -10.51
N MET A 159 3.63 5.51 -11.59
CA MET A 159 2.57 6.54 -11.57
C MET A 159 1.43 6.18 -10.62
N LEU A 160 1.02 4.90 -10.58
CA LEU A 160 -0.01 4.43 -9.65
C LEU A 160 0.46 4.47 -8.19
N HIS A 161 1.71 4.11 -7.95
CA HIS A 161 2.35 4.21 -6.64
C HIS A 161 2.32 5.66 -6.11
N ALA A 162 2.76 6.63 -6.90
CA ALA A 162 2.70 8.05 -6.54
C ALA A 162 1.26 8.51 -6.22
N GLN A 163 0.27 8.02 -6.96
CA GLN A 163 -1.14 8.32 -6.69
C GLN A 163 -1.59 7.75 -5.32
N ASN A 164 -1.20 6.53 -4.99
CA ASN A 164 -1.50 5.92 -3.69
C ASN A 164 -0.84 6.69 -2.53
N GLU A 165 0.36 7.22 -2.75
CA GLU A 165 1.03 8.06 -1.77
C GLU A 165 0.28 9.35 -1.50
N GLU A 166 -0.14 10.06 -2.55
CA GLU A 166 -0.89 11.30 -2.45
C GLU A 166 -2.25 11.11 -1.78
N GLN A 167 -2.96 10.04 -2.14
CA GLN A 167 -4.34 9.80 -1.72
C GLN A 167 -4.44 9.11 -0.36
N VAL A 168 -3.46 8.28 0.00
CA VAL A 168 -3.54 7.39 1.17
C VAL A 168 -2.35 7.56 2.10
N LEU A 169 -1.13 7.33 1.62
CA LEU A 169 0.02 7.16 2.52
C LEU A 169 0.45 8.48 3.18
N TYR A 170 0.60 9.56 2.42
CA TYR A 170 0.97 10.85 3.00
C TYR A 170 -0.13 11.41 3.91
N PRO A 171 -1.42 11.42 3.52
CA PRO A 171 -2.49 11.81 4.44
C PRO A 171 -2.52 10.97 5.72
N ALA A 172 -2.30 9.65 5.62
CA ALA A 172 -2.25 8.78 6.79
C ALA A 172 -1.12 9.17 7.75
N THR A 173 0.09 9.41 7.26
CA THR A 173 1.21 9.89 8.10
C THR A 173 0.90 11.22 8.78
N ILE A 174 0.31 12.18 8.05
CA ILE A 174 -0.10 13.47 8.62
C ILE A 174 -1.17 13.27 9.71
N LEU A 175 -2.15 12.40 9.47
CA LEU A 175 -3.20 12.09 10.43
C LEU A 175 -2.68 11.40 11.69
N ILE A 176 -1.67 10.52 11.58
CA ILE A 176 -0.98 9.93 12.75
C ILE A 176 -0.40 11.05 13.63
N GLY A 177 0.31 12.01 13.05
CA GLY A 177 0.86 13.15 13.78
C GLY A 177 -0.21 13.96 14.53
N LYS A 178 -1.32 14.28 13.85
CA LYS A 178 -2.47 15.00 14.44
C LYS A 178 -3.14 14.20 15.55
N PHE A 179 -3.36 12.89 15.33
CA PHE A 179 -3.97 12.00 16.31
C PHE A 179 -3.12 11.92 17.59
N LEU A 180 -1.81 11.78 17.45
CA LEU A 180 -0.89 11.73 18.59
C LEU A 180 -0.82 13.06 19.35
N ALA A 181 -0.94 14.20 18.66
CA ALA A 181 -1.01 15.51 19.29
C ALA A 181 -2.26 15.66 20.17
N LEU A 182 -3.43 15.24 19.66
CA LEU A 182 -4.71 15.28 20.39
C LEU A 182 -4.71 14.41 21.65
N ARG A 183 -3.90 13.34 21.67
CA ARG A 183 -3.81 12.40 22.80
C ARG A 183 -2.71 12.75 23.81
N GLN A 184 -2.04 13.90 23.66
CA GLN A 184 -1.13 14.35 24.71
C GLN A 184 -1.92 14.82 25.95
N PRO A 185 -1.54 14.39 27.17
CA PRO A 185 -2.14 14.92 28.39
C PRO A 185 -1.88 16.44 28.44
N GLY A 186 -2.94 17.24 28.33
CA GLY A 186 -2.88 18.71 28.25
C GLY A 186 -3.43 19.33 26.96
N GLY A 187 -3.90 18.53 25.99
CA GLY A 187 -4.61 19.03 24.82
C GLY A 187 -5.93 19.71 25.21
N LYS A 188 -5.96 21.05 25.10
CA LYS A 188 -7.21 21.80 24.91
C LYS A 188 -7.59 21.74 23.44
#